data_AF-A0A1I4XGB9-F1
#
_entry.id   AF-A0A1I4XGB9-F1
#
_cell.length_a   1.000
_cell.length_b   1.000
_cell.length_c   1.000
_cell.angle_alpha   90.00
_cell.angle_beta   90.00
_cell.angle_gamma   90.00
#
_symmetry.space_group_name_H-M   'P 1'
#
loop_
_entity.id
_entity.type
_entity.pdbx_description
1 polymer ?
#
loop_
_entity_poly.entity_id
_entity_poly.type
_entity_poly.pdbx_seq_one_letter_code
_entity_poly.pdbx_strand_id
1 'polypeptide(L)'
;MAYSLDFRRKVLSVREKKGLTIAEVAARFDVGVASVTRWVKNIHRKPQGFRQRKIDLEVLRQDIRDYPDAYQYERAKRLGVAQNAIFLAL
;
A
#
# COMPACT_ATOMS: atom_id res chain seq x y z
N MET A 1 -0.04 -9.91 7.70
CA MET A 1 1.11 -9.15 8.26
C MET A 1 2.23 -9.06 7.25
N ALA A 2 2.96 -7.95 7.23
CA ALA A 2 4.12 -7.78 6.37
C ALA A 2 5.40 -7.98 7.18
N TYR A 3 6.20 -8.98 6.79
CA TYR A 3 7.53 -9.18 7.37
C TYR A 3 8.48 -8.06 6.94
N SER A 4 9.39 -7.62 7.82
CA SER A 4 10.42 -6.63 7.49
C SER A 4 11.38 -7.16 6.42
N LEU A 5 12.04 -6.24 5.71
CA LEU A 5 12.97 -6.61 4.64
C LEU A 5 14.19 -7.35 5.19
N ASP A 6 14.70 -6.95 6.36
CA ASP A 6 15.82 -7.60 7.03
C ASP A 6 15.50 -9.02 7.46
N PHE A 7 14.27 -9.26 7.94
CA PHE A 7 13.82 -10.60 8.29
C PHE A 7 13.80 -11.51 7.05
N ARG A 8 13.24 -11.04 5.94
CA ARG A 8 13.23 -11.81 4.67
C ARG A 8 14.64 -12.13 4.20
N ARG A 9 15.57 -11.17 4.27
CA ARG A 9 17.00 -11.38 3.95
C ARG A 9 17.61 -12.45 4.85
N LYS A 10 17.33 -12.40 6.16
CA LYS A 10 17.84 -13.38 7.11
C LYS A 10 17.34 -14.79 6.80
N VAL A 11 16.05 -14.95 6.52
CA VAL A 11 15.45 -16.25 6.18
C VAL A 11 16.09 -16.83 4.92
N LEU A 12 16.25 -16.03 3.87
CA LEU A 12 16.90 -16.47 2.62
C LEU A 12 18.39 -16.79 2.81
N SER A 13 19.12 -15.99 3.60
CA SER A 13 20.52 -16.27 3.91
C SER A 13 20.70 -17.58 4.68
N VAL A 14 19.80 -17.88 5.63
CA VAL A 14 19.86 -19.15 6.39
C VAL A 14 19.49 -20.34 5.51
N ARG A 15 18.55 -20.17 4.57
CA ARG A 15 18.21 -21.19 3.57
C ARG A 15 19.44 -21.58 2.75
N GLU A 16 20.12 -20.58 2.18
CA GLU A 16 21.29 -20.77 1.32
C GLU A 16 22.46 -21.40 2.09
N LYS A 17 22.80 -20.85 3.27
CA LYS A 17 23.91 -21.35 4.10
C LYS A 17 23.74 -22.79 4.57
N LYS A 18 22.50 -23.27 4.72
CA LYS A 18 22.20 -24.60 5.26
C LYS A 18 21.68 -25.58 4.21
N GLY A 19 21.56 -25.16 2.95
CA GLY A 19 21.03 -26.00 1.87
C GLY A 19 19.59 -26.46 2.09
N LEU A 20 18.79 -25.72 2.86
CA LEU A 20 17.45 -26.14 3.27
C LEU A 20 16.43 -25.98 2.13
N THR A 21 15.44 -26.87 2.12
CA THR A 21 14.26 -26.73 1.27
C THR A 21 13.37 -25.57 1.74
N ILE A 22 12.46 -25.12 0.87
CA ILE A 22 11.51 -24.04 1.21
C ILE A 22 10.62 -24.44 2.40
N ALA A 23 10.20 -25.71 2.46
CA ALA A 23 9.33 -26.22 3.52
C ALA A 23 10.05 -26.27 4.88
N GLU A 24 11.31 -26.71 4.91
CA GLU A 24 12.10 -26.77 6.14
C GLU A 24 12.39 -25.37 6.70
N VAL A 25 12.70 -24.41 5.83
CA VAL A 25 12.93 -23.02 6.23
C VAL A 25 11.64 -22.39 6.74
N ALA A 26 10.52 -22.66 6.07
CA ALA A 26 9.20 -22.22 6.49
C ALA A 26 8.86 -22.73 7.90
N ALA A 27 9.03 -24.03 8.15
CA ALA A 27 8.83 -24.63 9.47
C ALA A 27 9.80 -24.05 10.53
N ARG A 28 11.08 -23.87 10.18
CA ARG A 28 12.11 -23.35 11.09
C ARG A 28 11.84 -21.93 11.59
N PHE A 29 11.28 -21.08 10.72
CA PHE A 29 11.00 -19.67 11.04
C PHE A 29 9.53 -19.41 11.35
N ASP A 30 8.71 -20.47 11.43
CA ASP A 30 7.26 -20.40 11.59
C ASP A 30 6.59 -19.42 10.60
N VAL A 31 6.95 -19.54 9.33
CA VAL A 31 6.40 -18.74 8.24
C VAL A 31 5.76 -19.64 7.20
N GLY A 32 4.68 -19.19 6.57
CA GLY A 32 4.05 -19.97 5.51
C GLY A 32 4.99 -20.20 4.32
N VAL A 33 5.00 -21.43 3.79
CA VAL A 33 5.79 -21.85 2.61
C VAL A 33 5.64 -20.86 1.45
N ALA A 34 4.40 -20.42 1.17
CA ALA A 34 4.12 -19.46 0.11
C ALA A 34 4.82 -18.11 0.30
N SER A 35 5.08 -17.69 1.54
CA SER A 35 5.82 -16.46 1.84
C SER A 35 7.28 -16.59 1.42
N VAL A 36 7.92 -17.70 1.79
CA VAL A 36 9.31 -17.99 1.42
C VAL A 36 9.45 -18.10 -0.10
N THR A 37 8.54 -18.82 -0.77
CA THR A 37 8.52 -18.90 -2.24
C THR A 37 8.38 -17.52 -2.90
N ARG A 38 7.55 -16.63 -2.33
CA ARG A 38 7.42 -15.25 -2.82
C ARG A 38 8.72 -14.46 -2.64
N TRP A 39 9.40 -14.58 -1.50
CA TRP A 39 10.66 -13.87 -1.24
C TRP A 39 11.80 -14.33 -2.14
N VAL A 40 11.83 -15.60 -2.51
CA VAL A 40 12.79 -16.13 -3.50
C VAL A 40 12.59 -15.47 -4.86
N LYS A 41 11.34 -15.24 -5.28
CA LYS A 41 11.03 -14.56 -6.54
C LYS A 41 11.28 -13.05 -6.48
N ASN A 42 10.82 -12.42 -5.40
CA ASN A 42 11.04 -11.00 -5.14
C ASN A 42 11.02 -10.74 -3.63
N ILE A 43 12.15 -10.31 -3.10
CA ILE A 43 12.30 -10.00 -1.68
C ILE A 43 11.56 -8.72 -1.28
N HIS A 44 11.41 -7.79 -2.22
CA HIS A 44 10.76 -6.52 -1.99
C HIS A 44 9.23 -6.70 -1.97
N ARG A 45 8.58 -5.91 -1.12
CA ARG A 45 7.13 -5.83 -1.11
C ARG A 45 6.68 -5.16 -2.41
N LYS A 46 5.65 -5.70 -3.05
CA LYS A 46 4.97 -4.99 -4.15
C LYS A 46 4.50 -3.63 -3.62
N PRO A 47 4.85 -2.50 -4.27
CA PRO A 47 4.32 -1.21 -3.87
C PRO A 47 2.80 -1.26 -3.95
N GLN A 48 2.14 -0.69 -2.95
CA GLN A 48 0.70 -0.50 -3.04
C GLN A 48 0.47 0.53 -4.15
N GLY A 49 -0.28 0.14 -5.17
CA GLY A 49 -0.59 1.05 -6.27
C GLY A 49 -1.37 2.27 -5.79
N PHE A 50 -1.45 3.29 -6.64
CA PHE A 50 -2.33 4.43 -6.39
C PHE A 50 -3.78 3.96 -6.32
N ARG A 51 -4.51 4.40 -5.30
CA ARG A 51 -5.95 4.16 -5.21
C ARG A 51 -6.64 5.27 -5.98
N GLN A 52 -7.41 4.91 -7.01
CA GLN A 52 -8.27 5.87 -7.69
C GLN A 52 -9.25 6.48 -6.68
N ARG A 53 -9.12 7.79 -6.45
CA ARG A 53 -10.01 8.55 -5.58
C ARG A 53 -11.27 8.90 -6.38
N LYS A 54 -12.38 9.14 -5.67
CA LYS A 54 -13.64 9.61 -6.28
C LYS A 54 -13.57 11.07 -6.76
N ILE A 55 -12.52 11.80 -6.38
CA ILE A 55 -12.29 13.21 -6.69
C ILE A 55 -10.93 13.34 -7.38
N ASP A 56 -10.91 14.12 -8.45
CA ASP A 56 -9.67 14.62 -9.04
C ASP A 56 -9.09 15.74 -8.16
N LEU A 57 -7.87 15.54 -7.67
CA LEU A 57 -7.20 16.47 -6.76
C LEU A 57 -6.81 17.77 -7.44
N GLU A 58 -6.53 17.76 -8.75
CA GLU A 58 -6.20 18.99 -9.47
C GLU A 58 -7.43 19.87 -9.63
N VAL A 59 -8.57 19.26 -9.94
CA VAL A 59 -9.86 19.97 -10.03
C VAL A 59 -10.26 20.53 -8.67
N LEU A 60 -10.09 19.75 -7.59
CA LEU A 60 -10.35 20.24 -6.23
C LEU A 60 -9.42 21.41 -5.85
N ARG A 61 -8.14 21.32 -6.21
CA ARG A 61 -7.16 22.38 -5.95
C ARG A 61 -7.54 23.69 -6.64
N GLN A 62 -8.07 23.59 -7.86
CA GLN A 62 -8.56 24.76 -8.60
C GLN A 62 -9.81 25.36 -7.94
N ASP A 63 -10.79 24.53 -7.55
CA ASP A 63 -11.99 25.01 -6.83
C ASP A 63 -11.66 25.69 -5.49
N ILE A 64 -10.61 25.25 -4.78
CA ILE A 64 -10.11 25.92 -3.55
C ILE A 64 -9.54 27.30 -3.85
N ARG A 65 -8.83 27.46 -4.98
CA ARG A 65 -8.27 28.76 -5.39
C ARG A 65 -9.37 29.72 -5.83
N ASP A 66 -10.33 29.23 -6.59
CA ASP A 66 -11.41 30.05 -7.15
C ASP A 66 -12.43 30.46 -6.06
N TYR A 67 -12.66 29.59 -5.08
CA TYR A 67 -13.60 29.81 -3.98
C TYR A 67 -12.96 29.47 -2.64
N PRO A 68 -12.10 30.32 -2.05
CA PRO A 68 -11.40 29.98 -0.80
C PRO A 68 -12.37 29.76 0.37
N ASP A 69 -13.42 30.57 0.47
CA ASP A 69 -14.36 30.56 1.60
C ASP A 69 -15.54 29.58 1.42
N ALA A 70 -15.58 28.83 0.32
CA ALA A 70 -16.69 27.92 0.04
C ALA A 70 -16.76 26.75 1.04
N TYR A 71 -17.97 26.45 1.49
CA TYR A 71 -18.24 25.32 2.37
C TYR A 71 -18.12 23.99 1.62
N GLN A 72 -17.82 22.92 2.35
CA GLN A 72 -17.61 21.58 1.78
C GLN A 72 -18.81 21.09 0.94
N TYR A 73 -20.04 21.38 1.35
CA TYR A 73 -21.24 20.98 0.60
C TYR A 73 -21.37 21.72 -0.74
N GLU A 74 -20.89 22.96 -0.82
CA GLU A 74 -20.90 23.76 -2.05
C GLU A 74 -19.87 23.22 -3.04
N ARG A 75 -18.67 22.93 -2.56
CA ARG A 75 -17.61 22.28 -3.35
C ARG A 75 -18.07 20.94 -3.89
N ALA A 76 -18.68 20.12 -3.02
CA ALA A 76 -19.26 18.85 -3.40
C ALA A 76 -20.32 18.96 -4.50
N LYS A 77 -21.21 19.97 -4.41
CA LYS A 77 -22.21 20.25 -5.44
C LYS A 77 -21.58 20.66 -6.78
N ARG A 78 -20.53 21.51 -6.77
CA ARG A 78 -19.82 21.92 -8.00
C ARG A 78 -19.07 20.77 -8.64
N LEU A 79 -18.41 19.94 -7.83
CA LEU A 79 -17.59 18.82 -8.28
C LEU A 79 -18.38 17.53 -8.52
N GLY A 80 -19.70 17.52 -8.25
CA GLY A 80 -20.57 16.36 -8.47
C GLY A 80 -20.26 15.17 -7.56
N VAL A 81 -19.72 15.41 -6.37
CA VAL A 81 -19.29 14.38 -5.42
C VAL A 81 -20.03 14.48 -4.09
N ALA A 82 -19.94 13.44 -3.26
CA ALA A 82 -20.47 13.51 -1.90
C ALA A 82 -19.64 14.46 -1.03
N GLN A 83 -20.28 15.19 -0.12
CA GLN A 83 -19.60 16.07 0.85
C GLN A 83 -18.50 15.34 1.64
N ASN A 84 -18.74 14.08 2.03
CA ASN A 84 -17.74 13.27 2.74
C ASN A 84 -16.46 13.05 1.90
N ALA A 85 -16.57 13.01 0.57
CA ALA A 85 -15.39 12.89 -0.28
C ALA A 85 -14.53 14.17 -0.22
N ILE A 86 -15.16 15.36 -0.14
CA ILE A 86 -14.46 16.63 0.08
C ILE A 86 -13.83 16.68 1.47
N PHE A 87 -14.56 16.27 2.51
CA PHE A 87 -14.04 16.20 3.88
C PHE A 87 -12.79 15.33 3.99
N LEU A 88 -12.74 14.19 3.30
CA LEU A 88 -11.58 13.29 3.29
C LEU A 88 -10.41 13.79 2.42
N ALA A 89 -10.64 14.79 1.56
CA ALA A 89 -9.67 15.28 0.59
C ALA A 89 -9.00 16.60 1.02
N LEU A 90 -9.68 17.40 1.83
CA LEU A 90 -9.15 18.60 2.50
C LEU A 90 -8.38 18.23 3.76
#